data_AF-F7ILH9-F1
#
_entry.id   AF-F7ILH9-F1
#
_cell.length_a   1.000
_cell.length_b   1.000
_cell.length_c   1.000
_cell.angle_alpha   90.00
_cell.angle_beta   90.00
_cell.angle_gamma   90.00
#
_symmetry.space_group_name_H-M   'P 1'
#
loop_
_entity.id
_entity.type
_entity.pdbx_description
1 polymer ?
#
loop_
_entity_poly.entity_id
_entity_poly.type
_entity_poly.pdbx_seq_one_letter_code
_entity_poly.pdbx_strand_id
1 'polypeptide(L)'
;MKLSEKEDAATSGQPCKNSVELNSRAGCGAGARAVLSGEPEANMDQETVGNVVLLAIVTLISVVQNGFFAHKVEHESRTQNGRSFQRTGTLAFERVYTANQNCVDAYPTFLAVLWTAGLLCSQVPAAFAGLMYLFVRQKYFVGYLGERTQSTPGYIFGKRIILFLFLMSLAGIFNYYLILFFGSDFENYIKTITTTISPLLLIP
;
A
#
# COMPACT_ATOMS: atom_id res chain seq x y z
N MET A 1 42.95 -5.08 -58.84
CA MET A 1 42.57 -3.76 -59.38
C MET A 1 42.08 -2.95 -58.18
N LYS A 2 42.96 -2.25 -57.44
CA LYS A 2 43.28 -0.81 -57.61
C LYS A 2 42.03 0.01 -57.97
N LEU A 3 41.66 1.13 -57.34
CA LEU A 3 42.10 1.91 -56.18
C LEU A 3 41.17 3.15 -56.18
N SER A 4 41.15 3.91 -55.07
CA SER A 4 40.85 5.35 -54.94
C SER A 4 39.71 5.60 -53.94
N GLU A 5 39.95 5.84 -52.64
CA GLU A 5 40.86 6.81 -51.98
C GLU A 5 40.28 8.23 -51.96
N LYS A 6 39.89 8.65 -50.76
CA LYS A 6 40.24 9.91 -50.07
C LYS A 6 39.69 9.77 -48.63
N GLU A 7 40.47 9.60 -47.56
CA GLU A 7 41.57 10.44 -47.02
C GLU A 7 41.11 11.91 -46.92
N ASP A 8 41.10 12.56 -45.75
CA ASP A 8 42.13 12.65 -44.71
C ASP A 8 41.47 13.02 -43.36
N ALA A 9 41.83 12.37 -42.24
CA ALA A 9 42.95 12.71 -41.33
C ALA A 9 42.61 13.94 -40.45
N ALA A 10 42.86 14.00 -39.15
CA ALA A 10 44.04 13.66 -38.36
C ALA A 10 43.73 14.18 -36.92
N THR A 11 44.30 13.78 -35.79
CA THR A 11 45.33 12.80 -35.41
C THR A 11 45.53 12.95 -33.89
N SER A 12 45.92 11.84 -33.24
CA SER A 12 46.73 11.78 -32.00
C SER A 12 46.08 12.25 -30.69
N GLY A 13 46.27 11.60 -29.55
CA GLY A 13 47.23 10.58 -29.16
C GLY A 13 47.11 10.37 -27.64
N GLN A 14 47.48 9.17 -27.21
CA GLN A 14 47.19 8.56 -25.91
C GLN A 14 48.28 8.93 -24.86
N PRO A 15 48.40 8.21 -23.72
CA PRO A 15 47.91 8.50 -22.37
C PRO A 15 49.04 8.80 -21.33
N CYS A 16 48.72 9.30 -20.12
CA CYS A 16 49.36 8.87 -18.84
C CYS A 16 49.09 9.77 -17.61
N LYS A 17 48.89 9.10 -16.47
CA LYS A 17 49.46 9.35 -15.12
C LYS A 17 49.01 10.54 -14.26
N ASN A 18 48.36 10.16 -13.15
CA ASN A 18 48.69 10.40 -11.73
C ASN A 18 49.20 11.77 -11.23
N SER A 19 48.66 12.07 -10.03
CA SER A 19 49.24 12.80 -8.89
C SER A 19 48.94 14.31 -8.80
N VAL A 20 48.23 14.72 -7.71
CA VAL A 20 48.77 15.50 -6.56
C VAL A 20 48.70 17.01 -6.89
N GLU A 21 48.24 18.00 -6.12
CA GLU A 21 48.16 18.36 -4.69
C GLU A 21 47.12 19.51 -4.64
N LEU A 22 46.14 19.54 -3.73
CA LEU A 22 46.15 20.31 -2.47
C LEU A 22 46.36 21.85 -2.60
N ASN A 23 45.24 22.55 -2.34
CA ASN A 23 45.13 23.74 -1.47
C ASN A 23 45.46 25.14 -2.03
N SER A 24 44.44 26.00 -2.12
CA SER A 24 44.59 27.40 -1.70
C SER A 24 43.26 28.02 -1.27
N ARG A 25 43.13 28.16 0.06
CA ARG A 25 42.56 29.27 0.83
C ARG A 25 41.64 30.31 0.16
N ALA A 26 40.52 30.49 0.86
CA ALA A 26 39.97 31.78 1.31
C ALA A 26 39.23 32.66 0.29
N GLY A 27 37.89 32.52 0.32
CA GLY A 27 36.95 33.54 -0.12
C GLY A 27 35.73 33.50 0.80
N CYS A 28 35.80 34.23 1.91
CA CYS A 28 34.67 34.50 2.78
C CYS A 28 33.70 35.42 2.03
N GLY A 29 32.68 34.84 1.40
CA GLY A 29 31.60 35.56 0.75
C GLY A 29 30.30 35.22 1.43
N ALA A 30 29.78 36.19 2.19
CA ALA A 30 28.45 36.17 2.79
C ALA A 30 27.38 35.88 1.73
N GLY A 31 26.99 34.62 1.62
CA GLY A 31 25.78 34.21 0.92
C GLY A 31 24.81 33.75 1.98
N ALA A 32 23.89 34.64 2.37
CA ALA A 32 22.76 34.35 3.22
C ALA A 32 22.18 32.98 2.83
N ARG A 33 22.37 32.01 3.72
CA ARG A 33 21.65 30.74 3.66
C ARG A 33 20.21 31.12 3.97
N ALA A 34 19.49 31.47 2.92
CA ALA A 34 18.05 31.61 2.92
C ALA A 34 17.52 30.31 3.53
N VAL A 35 17.11 30.42 4.79
CA VAL A 35 16.17 29.50 5.41
C VAL A 35 14.95 29.58 4.50
N LEU A 36 14.86 28.63 3.57
CA LEU A 36 13.72 28.42 2.70
C LEU A 36 12.56 28.03 3.61
N SER A 37 11.83 29.05 4.05
CA SER A 37 10.50 28.98 4.61
C SER A 37 9.51 28.58 3.50
N GLY A 38 9.67 27.36 2.99
CA GLY A 38 8.79 26.73 1.99
C GLY A 38 8.35 25.31 2.35
N GLU A 39 8.79 24.78 3.50
CA GLU A 39 8.67 23.34 3.81
C GLU A 39 7.73 22.98 4.99
N PRO A 40 6.54 23.56 5.20
CA PRO A 40 5.51 22.91 6.01
C PRO A 40 4.58 22.02 5.17
N GLU A 41 4.25 22.45 3.95
CA GLU A 41 3.34 21.72 3.05
C GLU A 41 3.98 20.43 2.51
N ALA A 42 5.25 20.49 2.08
CA ALA A 42 6.03 19.37 1.53
C ALA A 42 6.50 18.33 2.57
N ASN A 43 6.33 18.64 3.86
CA ASN A 43 6.60 17.68 4.94
C ASN A 43 5.30 16.98 5.39
N MET A 44 4.18 17.71 5.38
CA MET A 44 2.87 17.18 5.80
C MET A 44 2.28 16.20 4.78
N ASP A 45 2.48 16.44 3.48
CA ASP A 45 2.12 15.50 2.42
C ASP A 45 2.97 14.22 2.48
N GLN A 46 4.27 14.33 2.71
CA GLN A 46 5.19 13.20 2.81
C GLN A 46 4.86 12.29 4.01
N GLU A 47 4.52 12.87 5.16
CA GLU A 47 4.06 12.12 6.33
C GLU A 47 2.71 11.43 6.06
N THR A 48 1.76 12.16 5.45
CA THR A 48 0.45 11.61 5.08
C THR A 48 0.58 10.46 4.09
N VAL A 49 1.43 10.61 3.07
CA VAL A 49 1.75 9.56 2.10
C VAL A 49 2.40 8.37 2.79
N GLY A 50 3.32 8.61 3.72
CA GLY A 50 3.92 7.57 4.56
C GLY A 50 2.87 6.72 5.29
N ASN A 51 1.86 7.37 5.86
CA ASN A 51 0.77 6.75 6.61
C ASN A 51 -0.23 5.95 5.74
N VAL A 52 -0.22 6.11 4.42
CA VAL A 52 -1.09 5.35 3.50
C VAL A 52 -0.32 4.41 2.57
N VAL A 53 1.01 4.53 2.47
CA VAL A 53 1.81 3.80 1.48
C VAL A 53 1.66 2.28 1.60
N LEU A 54 1.63 1.73 2.82
CA LEU A 54 1.45 0.28 3.02
C LEU A 54 0.07 -0.21 2.57
N LEU A 55 -0.98 0.59 2.79
CA LEU A 55 -2.33 0.25 2.31
C LEU A 55 -2.38 0.30 0.78
N ALA A 56 -1.73 1.30 0.18
CA ALA A 56 -1.64 1.42 -1.27
C ALA A 56 -0.89 0.23 -1.88
N ILE A 57 0.23 -0.18 -1.28
CA ILE A 57 0.98 -1.38 -1.71
C ILE A 57 0.10 -2.62 -1.64
N VAL A 58 -0.58 -2.87 -0.52
CA VAL A 58 -1.48 -4.02 -0.37
C VAL A 58 -2.63 -3.97 -1.39
N THR A 59 -3.19 -2.78 -1.64
CA THR A 59 -4.23 -2.58 -2.65
C THR A 59 -3.72 -2.90 -4.06
N LEU A 60 -2.53 -2.44 -4.43
CA LEU A 60 -1.92 -2.74 -5.73
C LEU A 60 -1.64 -4.24 -5.91
N ILE A 61 -1.11 -4.90 -4.86
CA ILE A 61 -0.93 -6.36 -4.88
C ILE A 61 -2.27 -7.06 -5.09
N SER A 62 -3.33 -6.58 -4.44
CA SER A 62 -4.67 -7.18 -4.58
C SER A 62 -5.26 -7.01 -5.98
N VAL A 63 -4.98 -5.88 -6.66
CA VAL A 63 -5.37 -5.65 -8.06
C VAL A 63 -4.66 -6.63 -8.98
N VAL A 64 -3.35 -6.79 -8.82
CA VAL A 64 -2.56 -7.76 -9.62
C VAL A 64 -3.07 -9.19 -9.40
N GLN A 65 -3.36 -9.56 -8.14
CA GLN A 65 -3.96 -10.85 -7.82
C GLN A 65 -5.32 -11.05 -8.49
N ASN A 66 -6.19 -10.04 -8.48
CA ASN A 66 -7.51 -10.14 -9.08
C ASN A 66 -7.42 -10.28 -10.61
N GLY A 67 -6.48 -9.55 -11.24
CA GLY A 67 -6.17 -9.70 -12.67
C GLY A 67 -5.64 -11.09 -13.02
N PHE A 68 -4.79 -11.67 -12.17
CA PHE A 68 -4.29 -13.03 -12.34
C PHE A 68 -5.43 -14.07 -12.29
N PHE A 69 -6.39 -13.92 -11.36
CA PHE A 69 -7.54 -14.81 -11.28
C PHE A 69 -8.44 -14.71 -12.52
N ALA A 70 -8.74 -13.49 -12.97
CA ALA A 70 -9.52 -13.28 -14.18
C ALA A 70 -8.82 -13.88 -15.42
N HIS A 71 -7.51 -13.68 -15.55
CA HIS A 71 -6.72 -14.24 -16.65
C HIS A 71 -6.73 -15.79 -16.63
N LYS A 72 -6.65 -16.40 -15.44
CA LYS A 72 -6.75 -17.85 -15.29
C LYS A 72 -8.13 -18.38 -15.67
N VAL A 73 -9.21 -17.71 -15.25
CA VAL A 73 -10.58 -18.07 -15.65
C VAL A 73 -10.73 -18.01 -17.17
N GLU A 74 -10.23 -16.96 -17.81
CA GLU A 74 -10.29 -16.79 -19.26
C GLU A 74 -9.50 -17.87 -20.00
N HIS A 75 -8.31 -18.21 -19.52
CA HIS A 75 -7.50 -19.29 -20.09
C HIS A 75 -8.23 -20.64 -20.07
N GLU A 76 -8.84 -20.99 -18.92
CA GLU A 76 -9.64 -22.21 -18.79
C GLU A 76 -10.90 -22.15 -19.68
N SER A 77 -11.56 -20.98 -19.78
CA SER A 77 -12.71 -20.75 -20.67
C SER A 77 -12.38 -20.99 -22.15
N ARG A 78 -11.24 -20.46 -22.62
CA ARG A 78 -10.80 -20.65 -24.01
C ARG A 78 -10.47 -22.13 -24.29
N THR A 79 -9.85 -22.81 -23.33
CA THR A 79 -9.51 -24.24 -23.43
C THR A 79 -10.75 -25.13 -23.45
N GLN A 80 -11.81 -24.74 -22.72
CA GLN A 80 -13.13 -25.36 -22.73
C GLN A 80 -13.87 -25.18 -24.07
N ASN A 81 -13.97 -23.95 -24.57
CA ASN A 81 -14.69 -23.64 -25.81
C ASN A 81 -14.05 -24.29 -27.05
N GLY A 82 -12.73 -24.49 -27.04
CA GLY A 82 -12.03 -25.25 -28.09
C GLY A 82 -12.20 -26.78 -28.01
N ARG A 83 -12.66 -27.31 -26.88
CA ARG A 83 -12.91 -28.73 -26.62
C ARG A 83 -14.37 -28.95 -26.21
N SER A 84 -15.31 -28.69 -27.12
CA SER A 84 -16.70 -29.07 -26.89
C SER A 84 -16.77 -30.59 -26.62
N PHE A 85 -17.36 -30.99 -25.49
CA PHE A 85 -17.78 -32.37 -25.15
C PHE A 85 -16.99 -33.16 -24.07
N GLN A 86 -16.44 -32.53 -23.03
CA GLN A 86 -15.99 -33.31 -21.85
C GLN A 86 -16.60 -32.77 -20.55
N ARG A 87 -17.54 -33.55 -19.98
CA ARG A 87 -18.26 -33.29 -18.72
C ARG A 87 -17.34 -32.93 -17.55
N THR A 88 -16.11 -33.43 -17.55
CA THR A 88 -15.08 -33.14 -16.54
C THR A 88 -14.48 -31.74 -16.69
N GLY A 89 -14.31 -31.25 -17.91
CA GLY A 89 -13.80 -29.90 -18.15
C GLY A 89 -14.80 -28.83 -17.70
N THR A 90 -16.09 -29.03 -17.98
CA THR A 90 -17.18 -28.12 -17.56
C THR A 90 -17.18 -27.92 -16.05
N LEU A 91 -16.98 -29.01 -15.29
CA LEU A 91 -16.88 -28.95 -13.83
C LEU A 91 -15.63 -28.22 -13.32
N ALA A 92 -14.50 -28.31 -14.02
CA ALA A 92 -13.27 -27.59 -13.64
C ALA A 92 -13.42 -26.09 -13.88
N PHE A 93 -13.91 -25.71 -15.05
CA PHE A 93 -14.17 -24.30 -15.38
C PHE A 93 -15.19 -23.65 -14.45
N GLU A 94 -16.33 -24.31 -14.17
CA GLU A 94 -17.33 -23.80 -13.23
C GLU A 94 -16.74 -23.56 -11.83
N ARG A 95 -15.81 -24.42 -11.37
CA ARG A 95 -15.14 -24.25 -10.07
C ARG A 95 -14.26 -23.01 -10.06
N VAL A 96 -13.46 -22.79 -11.11
CA VAL A 96 -12.56 -21.63 -11.21
C VAL A 96 -13.37 -20.34 -11.35
N TYR A 97 -14.42 -20.37 -12.16
CA TYR A 97 -15.35 -19.25 -12.32
C TYR A 97 -16.03 -18.91 -10.98
N THR A 98 -16.55 -19.90 -10.26
CA THR A 98 -17.18 -19.70 -8.95
C THR A 98 -16.19 -19.15 -7.92
N ALA A 99 -14.96 -19.67 -7.88
CA ALA A 99 -13.92 -19.17 -6.98
C ALA A 99 -13.56 -17.71 -7.28
N ASN A 100 -13.43 -17.35 -8.56
CA ASN A 100 -13.20 -15.99 -8.99
C ASN A 100 -14.36 -15.07 -8.61
N GLN A 101 -15.61 -15.49 -8.85
CA GLN A 101 -16.79 -14.71 -8.47
C GLN A 101 -16.85 -14.46 -6.96
N ASN A 102 -16.62 -15.48 -6.14
CA ASN A 102 -16.54 -15.35 -4.68
C ASN A 102 -15.42 -14.39 -4.21
N CYS A 103 -14.35 -14.25 -4.99
CA CYS A 103 -13.28 -13.31 -4.73
C CYS A 103 -13.70 -11.88 -5.12
N VAL A 104 -14.30 -11.71 -6.30
CA VAL A 104 -14.82 -10.43 -6.80
C VAL A 104 -15.90 -9.87 -5.87
N ASP A 105 -16.85 -10.70 -5.43
CA ASP A 105 -17.95 -10.27 -4.58
C ASP A 105 -17.47 -9.79 -3.20
N ALA A 106 -16.37 -10.37 -2.69
CA ALA A 106 -15.80 -10.00 -1.40
C ALA A 106 -14.75 -8.88 -1.48
N TYR A 107 -14.33 -8.50 -2.68
CA TYR A 107 -13.26 -7.52 -2.90
C TYR A 107 -13.64 -6.10 -2.46
N PRO A 108 -14.85 -5.58 -2.78
CA PRO A 108 -15.28 -4.26 -2.29
C PRO A 108 -15.31 -4.20 -0.76
N THR A 109 -15.84 -5.25 -0.11
CA THR A 109 -15.89 -5.34 1.35
C THR A 109 -14.49 -5.33 1.95
N PHE A 110 -13.56 -6.10 1.37
CA PHE A 110 -12.16 -6.12 1.78
C PHE A 110 -11.50 -4.74 1.68
N LEU A 111 -11.65 -4.06 0.54
CA LEU A 111 -11.10 -2.73 0.35
C LEU A 111 -11.67 -1.75 1.37
N ALA A 112 -12.98 -1.74 1.57
CA ALA A 112 -13.62 -0.87 2.54
C ALA A 112 -13.02 -1.05 3.94
N VAL A 113 -12.97 -2.29 4.45
CA VAL A 113 -12.44 -2.53 5.81
C VAL A 113 -10.92 -2.35 5.92
N LEU A 114 -10.16 -2.60 4.86
CA LEU A 114 -8.71 -2.36 4.84
C LEU A 114 -8.41 -0.87 5.03
N TRP A 115 -9.09 -0.03 4.25
CA TRP A 115 -8.89 1.42 4.27
C TRP A 115 -9.42 2.05 5.56
N THR A 116 -10.63 1.67 6.01
CA THR A 116 -11.15 2.19 7.28
C THR A 116 -10.29 1.77 8.47
N ALA A 117 -9.82 0.53 8.51
CA ALA A 117 -8.99 0.07 9.63
C ALA A 117 -7.60 0.72 9.63
N GLY A 118 -6.99 0.89 8.46
CA GLY A 118 -5.67 1.49 8.35
C GLY A 118 -5.66 3.00 8.63
N LEU A 119 -6.72 3.72 8.22
CA LEU A 119 -6.85 5.16 8.48
C LEU A 119 -7.27 5.47 9.92
N LEU A 120 -8.21 4.70 10.49
CA LEU A 120 -8.82 5.03 11.78
C LEU A 120 -8.13 4.40 12.98
N CYS A 121 -7.34 3.33 12.79
CA CYS A 121 -6.74 2.60 13.90
C CYS A 121 -5.21 2.56 13.77
N SER A 122 -4.67 1.86 12.77
CA SER A 122 -3.23 1.81 12.53
C SER A 122 -2.90 1.16 11.19
N GLN A 123 -1.97 1.79 10.45
CA GLN A 123 -1.55 1.38 9.11
C GLN A 123 -0.89 0.00 9.08
N VAL A 124 0.08 -0.26 9.95
CA VAL A 124 0.93 -1.47 9.94
C VAL A 124 0.13 -2.76 10.16
N PRO A 125 -0.69 -2.91 11.23
CA PRO A 125 -1.49 -4.12 11.43
C PRO A 125 -2.59 -4.27 10.38
N ALA A 126 -3.16 -3.17 9.86
CA ALA A 126 -4.12 -3.22 8.75
C ALA A 126 -3.47 -3.81 7.49
N ALA A 127 -2.30 -3.31 7.11
CA ALA A 127 -1.57 -3.77 5.94
C ALA A 127 -1.11 -5.23 6.10
N PHE A 128 -0.64 -5.62 7.27
CA PHE A 128 -0.27 -7.01 7.55
C PHE A 128 -1.48 -7.96 7.44
N ALA A 129 -2.61 -7.62 8.07
CA ALA A 129 -3.84 -8.38 7.95
C ALA A 129 -4.34 -8.43 6.50
N GLY A 130 -4.24 -7.32 5.75
CA GLY A 130 -4.56 -7.27 4.34
C GLY A 130 -3.68 -8.20 3.49
N LEU A 131 -2.37 -8.22 3.72
CA LEU A 131 -1.46 -9.14 3.04
C LEU A 131 -1.78 -10.60 3.37
N MET A 132 -2.08 -10.91 4.63
CA MET A 132 -2.53 -12.24 5.03
C MET A 132 -3.84 -12.64 4.34
N TYR A 133 -4.77 -11.70 4.16
CA TYR A 133 -6.00 -11.96 3.41
C TYR A 133 -5.70 -12.34 1.96
N LEU A 134 -4.82 -11.60 1.28
CA LEU A 134 -4.40 -11.89 -0.09
C LEU A 134 -3.75 -13.26 -0.23
N PHE A 135 -2.85 -13.62 0.70
CA PHE A 135 -2.22 -14.95 0.73
C PHE A 135 -3.25 -16.07 0.87
N VAL A 136 -4.21 -15.90 1.74
CA VAL A 136 -5.27 -16.88 1.99
C VAL A 136 -6.20 -17.00 0.79
N ARG A 137 -6.48 -15.87 0.11
CA ARG A 137 -7.22 -15.87 -1.15
C ARG A 137 -6.47 -16.58 -2.27
N GLN A 138 -5.14 -16.44 -2.36
CA GLN A 138 -4.33 -17.23 -3.29
C GLN A 138 -4.45 -18.73 -2.99
N LYS A 139 -4.29 -19.12 -1.72
CA LYS A 139 -4.42 -20.53 -1.32
C LYS A 139 -5.83 -21.08 -1.53
N TYR A 140 -6.86 -20.27 -1.31
CA TYR A 140 -8.25 -20.62 -1.60
C TYR A 140 -8.46 -20.91 -3.11
N PHE A 141 -7.96 -20.03 -3.97
CA PHE A 141 -8.08 -20.19 -5.43
C PHE A 141 -7.29 -21.41 -5.94
N VAL A 142 -6.04 -21.59 -5.49
CA VAL A 142 -5.22 -22.76 -5.83
C VAL A 142 -5.85 -24.06 -5.29
N GLY A 143 -6.43 -24.03 -4.09
CA GLY A 143 -7.18 -25.16 -3.53
C GLY A 143 -8.39 -25.53 -4.38
N TYR A 144 -9.12 -24.55 -4.93
CA TYR A 144 -10.24 -24.78 -5.85
C TYR A 144 -9.81 -25.40 -7.17
N LEU A 145 -8.59 -25.13 -7.64
CA LEU A 145 -8.01 -25.71 -8.86
C LEU A 145 -7.60 -27.18 -8.69
N GLY A 146 -7.06 -27.56 -7.52
CA GLY A 146 -6.61 -28.92 -7.22
C GLY A 146 -7.74 -29.86 -6.83
N GLU A 147 -8.34 -29.65 -5.64
CA GLU A 147 -9.35 -30.53 -5.04
C GLU A 147 -10.25 -29.74 -4.08
N ARG A 148 -11.60 -29.86 -4.21
CA ARG A 148 -12.57 -29.06 -3.45
C ARG A 148 -12.37 -29.09 -1.93
N THR A 149 -11.91 -30.20 -1.37
CA THR A 149 -11.76 -30.42 0.07
C THR A 149 -10.73 -29.50 0.72
N GLN A 150 -9.71 -29.05 -0.02
CA GLN A 150 -8.63 -28.20 0.50
C GLN A 150 -8.96 -26.71 0.52
N SER A 151 -10.10 -26.30 -0.06
CA SER A 151 -10.49 -24.89 -0.19
C SER A 151 -11.26 -24.33 1.02
N THR A 152 -11.98 -25.18 1.75
CA THR A 152 -12.77 -24.83 2.92
C THR A 152 -11.98 -24.12 4.03
N PRO A 153 -10.76 -24.58 4.42
CA PRO A 153 -9.99 -23.90 5.46
C PRO A 153 -9.55 -22.49 5.03
N GLY A 154 -9.21 -22.28 3.75
CA GLY A 154 -8.86 -20.96 3.22
C GLY A 154 -10.03 -19.97 3.26
N TYR A 155 -11.24 -20.42 2.95
CA TYR A 155 -12.44 -19.56 2.98
C TYR A 155 -12.78 -19.08 4.40
N ILE A 156 -12.75 -20.00 5.38
CA ILE A 156 -13.06 -19.69 6.77
C ILE A 156 -12.02 -18.73 7.35
N PHE A 157 -10.74 -18.96 7.05
CA PHE A 157 -9.66 -18.09 7.51
C PHE A 157 -9.74 -16.70 6.87
N GLY A 158 -10.09 -16.61 5.58
CA GLY A 158 -10.33 -15.32 4.91
C GLY A 158 -11.44 -14.51 5.58
N LYS A 159 -12.55 -15.16 5.96
CA LYS A 159 -13.63 -14.52 6.72
C LYS A 159 -13.17 -13.98 8.08
N ARG A 160 -12.32 -14.72 8.80
CA ARG A 160 -11.78 -14.27 10.10
C ARG A 160 -10.93 -13.00 9.96
N ILE A 161 -10.15 -12.89 8.89
CA ILE A 161 -9.34 -11.69 8.65
C ILE A 161 -10.22 -10.48 8.34
N ILE A 162 -11.25 -10.65 7.50
CA ILE A 162 -12.20 -9.57 7.21
C ILE A 162 -12.93 -9.13 8.47
N LEU A 163 -13.36 -10.08 9.31
CA LEU A 163 -13.97 -9.78 10.60
C LEU A 163 -13.00 -9.02 11.51
N PHE A 164 -11.73 -9.42 11.55
CA PHE A 164 -10.70 -8.72 12.33
C PHE A 164 -10.51 -7.27 11.85
N LEU A 165 -10.38 -7.04 10.54
CA LEU A 165 -10.28 -5.68 9.97
C LEU A 165 -11.54 -4.84 10.25
N PHE A 166 -12.72 -5.46 10.21
CA PHE A 166 -13.97 -4.81 10.56
C PHE A 166 -14.01 -4.37 12.03
N LEU A 167 -13.65 -5.26 12.97
CA LEU A 167 -13.57 -4.93 14.39
C LEU A 167 -12.54 -3.83 14.67
N MET A 168 -11.40 -3.87 13.98
CA MET A 168 -10.38 -2.82 14.08
C MET A 168 -10.91 -1.47 13.57
N SER A 169 -11.70 -1.46 12.49
CA SER A 169 -12.37 -0.25 12.00
C SER A 169 -13.37 0.29 13.03
N LEU A 170 -14.21 -0.58 13.59
CA LEU A 170 -15.16 -0.19 14.64
C LEU A 170 -14.47 0.38 15.87
N ALA A 171 -13.37 -0.23 16.31
CA ALA A 171 -12.58 0.27 17.42
C ALA A 171 -12.01 1.67 17.13
N GLY A 172 -11.51 1.91 15.93
CA GLY A 172 -11.04 3.24 15.49
C GLY A 172 -12.15 4.29 15.49
N ILE A 173 -13.32 3.96 14.93
CA ILE A 173 -14.49 4.86 14.94
C ILE A 173 -14.93 5.17 16.37
N PHE A 174 -15.04 4.14 17.22
CA PHE A 174 -15.43 4.31 18.60
C PHE A 174 -14.43 5.17 19.38
N ASN A 175 -13.13 4.93 19.18
CA ASN A 175 -12.07 5.74 19.77
C ASN A 175 -12.15 7.22 19.35
N TYR A 176 -12.39 7.48 18.07
CA TYR A 176 -12.60 8.84 17.56
C TYR A 176 -13.77 9.55 18.24
N TYR A 177 -14.93 8.89 18.35
CA TYR A 177 -16.08 9.46 19.05
C TYR A 177 -15.83 9.64 20.54
N LEU A 178 -15.15 8.70 21.21
CA LEU A 178 -14.79 8.85 22.63
C LEU A 178 -13.93 10.09 22.87
N ILE A 179 -12.91 10.31 22.04
CA ILE A 179 -12.05 11.49 22.15
C ILE A 179 -12.85 12.77 21.88
N LEU A 180 -13.77 12.75 20.91
CA LEU A 180 -14.58 13.91 20.58
C LEU A 180 -15.54 14.30 21.71
N PHE A 181 -16.28 13.32 22.26
CA PHE A 181 -17.23 13.57 23.34
C PHE A 181 -16.50 13.86 24.65
N PHE A 182 -15.68 12.92 25.16
CA PHE A 182 -15.04 13.08 26.46
C PHE A 182 -13.92 14.12 26.45
N GLY A 183 -13.16 14.23 25.36
CA GLY A 183 -12.08 15.22 25.25
C GLY A 183 -12.61 16.65 25.31
N SER A 184 -13.73 16.94 24.63
CA SER A 184 -14.33 18.27 24.69
C SER A 184 -14.88 18.60 26.08
N ASP A 185 -15.50 17.64 26.77
CA ASP A 185 -15.97 17.81 28.15
C ASP A 185 -14.82 18.08 29.12
N PHE A 186 -13.72 17.32 29.02
CA PHE A 186 -12.52 17.54 29.83
C PHE A 186 -11.85 18.88 29.56
N GLU A 187 -11.73 19.29 28.29
CA GLU A 187 -11.14 20.58 27.93
C GLU A 187 -11.98 21.73 28.47
N ASN A 188 -13.31 21.64 28.35
CA ASN A 188 -14.24 22.62 28.91
C ASN A 188 -14.13 22.69 30.45
N TYR A 189 -14.01 21.55 31.11
CA TYR A 189 -13.83 21.47 32.56
C TYR A 189 -12.50 22.11 33.02
N ILE A 190 -11.38 21.76 32.37
CA ILE A 190 -10.06 22.33 32.67
C ILE A 190 -10.04 23.84 32.41
N LYS A 191 -10.62 24.31 31.30
CA LYS A 191 -10.74 25.75 31.01
C LYS A 191 -11.53 26.47 32.08
N THR A 192 -12.65 25.89 32.52
CA THR A 192 -13.48 26.46 33.59
C THR A 192 -12.68 26.59 34.88
N ILE A 193 -12.06 25.51 35.35
CA ILE A 193 -11.23 25.52 36.57
C ILE A 193 -10.10 26.54 36.48
N THR A 194 -9.34 26.53 35.38
CA THR A 194 -8.22 27.46 35.19
C THR A 194 -8.69 28.90 35.24
N THR A 195 -9.78 29.23 34.53
CA THR A 195 -10.35 30.58 34.49
C THR A 195 -10.88 31.03 35.86
N THR A 196 -11.43 30.11 36.66
CA THR A 196 -11.91 30.41 38.02
C THR A 196 -10.77 30.57 39.03
N ILE A 197 -9.67 29.82 38.87
CA ILE A 197 -8.52 29.87 39.77
C ILE A 197 -7.55 31.00 39.42
N SER A 198 -7.43 31.40 38.14
CA SER A 198 -6.53 32.49 37.73
C SER A 198 -6.73 33.80 38.50
N PRO A 199 -7.95 34.27 38.82
CA PRO A 199 -8.17 35.43 39.67
C PRO A 199 -7.76 35.21 41.13
N LEU A 200 -7.90 33.98 41.66
CA LEU A 200 -7.57 33.62 43.05
C LEU A 200 -6.06 33.59 43.30
N LEU A 201 -5.27 33.22 42.29
CA LEU A 201 -3.79 33.24 42.35
C LEU A 201 -3.18 34.65 42.16
N LEU A 202 -3.99 35.63 41.76
CA LEU A 202 -3.58 37.01 41.50
C LEU A 202 -3.88 37.96 42.67
N ILE A 203 -4.41 37.44 43.78
CA ILE A 203 -4.61 38.20 45.03
C ILE A 203 -3.27 38.21 45.79
N PRO A 204 -2.66 39.39 46.01
CA PRO A 204 -1.33 39.55 46.61
C PRO A 204 -1.25 39.21 48.10
#